data_AF-A0A1V5Z4C1-F1
#
_entry.id   AF-A0A1V5Z4C1-F1
#
_cell.length_a   1.000
_cell.length_b   1.000
_cell.length_c   1.000
_cell.angle_alpha   90.00
_cell.angle_beta   90.00
_cell.angle_gamma   90.00
#
_symmetry.space_group_name_H-M   'P 1'
#
loop_
_entity.id
_entity.type
_entity.pdbx_description
1 polymer ?
#
loop_
_entity_poly.entity_id
_entity_poly.type
_entity_poly.pdbx_seq_one_letter_code
_entity_poly.pdbx_strand_id
1 'polypeptide(L)'
;MQSLLDSKPSEKHCEIETDENDVVTVNFGDNQNGKIPAPGTNNVRAVYRVGGGAHGNVGANKINLMVSNISEVSSVTNPLPAVGGVDRETVEGIKRMAPRMLRTLWRAVTAEDYKTLAEVLPGVAKATVLCAPPGQAAYWGQVNLYIAPEGGGLPTAELKHMVEEYFADREMLTATTVVFDPVYVPVNVSLEVAVKENYMRLDIENLVREAVRNFFNFPNVDFGQCVFMSDLVSSVDAIEGVRYVNLTLLTRDVTGVSNVIIAANEVPQLGVLAIDSFGGIEEL
;
A
#
# COMPACT_ATOMS: atom_id res chain seq x y z
N MET A 1 7.22 -9.69 16.31
CA MET A 1 6.22 -9.84 17.40
C MET A 1 6.97 -10.44 18.60
N GLN A 2 7.02 -9.75 19.74
CA GLN A 2 7.66 -10.30 20.94
C GLN A 2 6.79 -11.43 21.48
N SER A 3 7.14 -12.66 21.14
CA SER A 3 6.52 -13.83 21.71
C SER A 3 7.12 -14.09 23.10
N LEU A 4 6.27 -14.50 24.05
CA LEU A 4 6.76 -14.94 25.36
C LEU A 4 7.55 -16.25 25.26
N LEU A 5 7.41 -17.04 24.19
CA LEU A 5 8.03 -18.36 24.03
C LEU A 5 9.57 -18.34 24.11
N ASP A 6 10.21 -17.26 23.64
CA ASP A 6 11.66 -17.10 23.66
C ASP A 6 12.15 -16.29 24.87
N SER A 7 11.25 -15.89 25.77
CA SER A 7 11.55 -15.00 26.88
C SER A 7 12.07 -15.75 28.10
N LYS A 8 13.18 -15.31 28.68
CA LYS A 8 13.73 -15.90 29.90
C LYS A 8 12.86 -15.57 31.13
N PRO A 9 12.91 -16.39 32.20
CA PRO A 9 12.18 -16.18 33.46
C PRO A 9 12.29 -14.78 34.08
N SER A 10 13.42 -14.09 33.87
CA SER A 10 13.71 -12.79 34.46
C SER A 10 13.42 -11.60 33.53
N GLU A 11 13.14 -11.85 32.25
CA GLU A 11 12.93 -10.83 31.23
C GLU A 11 11.56 -10.20 31.35
N LYS A 12 11.51 -8.87 31.26
CA LYS A 12 10.28 -8.09 31.43
C LYS A 12 9.60 -7.90 30.07
N HIS A 13 9.18 -9.00 29.47
CA HIS A 13 8.42 -8.99 28.23
C HIS A 13 6.92 -9.11 28.51
N CYS A 14 6.12 -8.56 27.61
CA CYS A 14 4.68 -8.73 27.58
C CYS A 14 4.22 -8.92 26.13
N GLU A 15 3.15 -9.67 25.97
CA GLU A 15 2.48 -9.85 24.70
C GLU A 15 1.19 -9.02 24.69
N ILE A 16 0.80 -8.54 23.51
CA ILE A 16 -0.38 -7.70 23.34
C ILE A 16 -1.27 -8.38 22.32
N GLU A 17 -2.53 -8.57 22.68
CA GLU A 17 -3.57 -9.11 21.81
C GLU A 17 -4.68 -8.08 21.69
N THR A 18 -5.20 -7.88 20.47
CA THR A 18 -6.35 -7.02 20.21
C THR A 18 -7.47 -7.88 19.64
N ASP A 19 -8.65 -7.82 20.26
CA ASP A 19 -9.81 -8.58 19.81
C ASP A 19 -10.60 -7.85 18.69
N GLU A 20 -11.68 -8.48 18.23
CA GLU A 20 -12.54 -7.90 17.20
C GLU A 20 -13.23 -6.59 17.62
N ASN A 21 -13.41 -6.36 18.93
CA ASN A 21 -14.06 -5.20 19.53
C ASN A 21 -13.08 -4.07 19.90
N ASP A 22 -11.83 -4.12 19.39
CA ASP A 22 -10.75 -3.19 19.72
C ASP A 22 -10.35 -3.19 21.21
N VAL A 23 -10.64 -4.29 21.92
CA VAL A 23 -10.17 -4.46 23.29
C VAL A 23 -8.75 -5.03 23.26
N VAL A 24 -7.81 -4.23 23.77
CA VAL A 24 -6.41 -4.62 23.89
C VAL A 24 -6.17 -5.30 25.23
N THR A 25 -5.76 -6.56 25.19
CA THR A 25 -5.34 -7.35 26.34
C THR A 25 -3.81 -7.43 26.38
N VAL A 26 -3.22 -7.16 27.55
CA VAL A 26 -1.78 -7.27 27.78
C VAL A 26 -1.51 -8.52 28.61
N ASN A 27 -0.85 -9.49 28.00
CA ASN A 27 -0.48 -10.76 28.60
C ASN A 27 0.95 -10.67 29.15
N PHE A 28 1.13 -11.06 30.42
CA PHE A 28 2.44 -11.12 31.06
C PHE A 28 2.94 -12.56 31.16
N GLY A 29 4.25 -12.72 31.34
CA GLY A 29 4.87 -14.02 31.56
C GLY A 29 4.52 -14.68 32.90
N ASP A 30 4.90 -15.94 33.03
CA ASP A 30 4.59 -16.83 34.15
C ASP A 30 5.83 -17.17 35.03
N ASN A 31 6.92 -16.42 34.87
CA ASN A 31 8.27 -16.69 35.38
C ASN A 31 8.96 -17.94 34.79
N GLN A 32 8.39 -18.58 33.76
CA GLN A 32 9.12 -19.51 32.90
C GLN A 32 9.40 -18.84 31.56
N ASN A 33 8.35 -18.28 30.96
CA ASN A 33 8.35 -17.58 29.69
C ASN A 33 8.04 -16.10 29.94
N GLY A 34 9.07 -15.35 30.33
CA GLY A 34 8.96 -13.96 30.78
C GLY A 34 8.54 -13.80 32.25
N LYS A 35 8.83 -12.63 32.82
CA LYS A 35 8.67 -12.33 34.24
C LYS A 35 7.25 -11.87 34.58
N ILE A 36 6.67 -12.43 35.65
CA ILE A 36 5.39 -11.94 36.17
C ILE A 36 5.58 -10.59 36.89
N PRO A 37 4.67 -9.61 36.70
CA PRO A 37 4.64 -8.42 37.53
C PRO A 37 4.50 -8.79 39.01
N ALA A 38 5.29 -8.16 39.88
CA ALA A 38 5.20 -8.40 41.32
C ALA A 38 3.81 -7.97 41.83
N PRO A 39 3.17 -8.72 42.74
CA PRO A 39 1.87 -8.34 43.27
C PRO A 39 1.93 -6.97 43.96
N GLY A 40 0.92 -6.14 43.72
CA GLY A 40 0.84 -4.81 44.30
C GLY A 40 -0.28 -3.97 43.66
N THR A 41 -0.51 -2.79 44.23
CA THR A 41 -1.52 -1.84 43.73
C THR A 41 -0.84 -0.77 42.87
N ASN A 42 -1.43 -0.40 41.73
CA ASN A 42 -0.85 0.59 40.79
C ASN A 42 0.59 0.27 40.32
N ASN A 43 0.94 -1.01 40.29
CA ASN A 43 2.24 -1.56 39.89
C ASN A 43 2.39 -1.72 38.36
N VAL A 44 1.27 -1.69 37.62
CA VAL A 44 1.24 -1.67 36.15
C VAL A 44 0.70 -0.33 35.69
N ARG A 45 1.46 0.37 34.85
CA ARG A 45 1.07 1.63 34.22
C ARG A 45 1.34 1.52 32.73
N ALA A 46 0.34 1.85 31.92
CA ALA A 46 0.48 1.91 30.47
C ALA A 46 0.33 3.36 30.02
N VAL A 47 1.17 3.78 29.08
CA VAL A 47 1.03 5.03 28.33
C VAL A 47 0.81 4.63 26.89
N TYR A 48 -0.31 5.04 26.32
CA TYR A 48 -0.68 4.74 24.95
C TYR A 48 -1.26 5.99 24.28
N ARG A 49 -1.35 5.94 22.95
CA ARG A 49 -1.99 6.97 22.14
C ARG A 49 -3.22 6.35 21.50
N VAL A 50 -4.30 7.13 21.40
CA VAL A 50 -5.57 6.71 20.80
C VAL A 50 -5.87 7.62 19.62
N GLY A 51 -6.46 7.05 18.57
CA GLY A 51 -6.74 7.72 17.30
C GLY A 51 -5.67 7.42 16.26
N GLY A 52 -5.62 8.25 15.21
CA GLY A 52 -4.86 7.94 14.01
C GLY A 52 -5.73 7.25 12.96
N GLY A 53 -5.13 6.89 11.84
CA GLY A 53 -5.84 6.48 10.64
C GLY A 53 -5.34 7.25 9.44
N ALA A 54 -5.89 6.95 8.27
CA ALA A 54 -5.57 7.68 7.04
C ALA A 54 -5.88 9.18 7.16
N HIS A 55 -6.85 9.55 8.02
CA HIS A 55 -7.20 10.95 8.33
C HIS A 55 -6.05 11.76 8.97
N GLY A 56 -5.05 11.08 9.55
CA GLY A 56 -3.87 11.71 10.13
C GLY A 56 -2.84 12.15 9.08
N ASN A 57 -2.97 11.67 7.85
CA ASN A 57 -2.11 12.05 6.74
C ASN A 57 -2.50 13.44 6.24
N VAL A 58 -1.67 14.44 6.52
CA VAL A 58 -1.95 15.83 6.15
C VAL A 58 -0.75 16.45 5.44
N GLY A 59 -1.04 17.37 4.51
CA GLY A 59 -0.02 18.11 3.78
C GLY A 59 0.88 18.95 4.69
N ALA A 60 1.97 19.46 4.13
CA ALA A 60 2.84 20.40 4.82
C ALA A 60 2.06 21.63 5.33
N ASN A 61 2.45 22.12 6.52
CA ASN A 61 1.91 23.27 7.22
C ASN A 61 0.42 23.17 7.60
N LYS A 62 -0.15 21.96 7.66
CA LYS A 62 -1.53 21.72 8.08
C LYS A 62 -1.67 21.49 9.59
N ILE A 63 -0.62 21.03 10.27
CA ILE A 63 -0.60 20.87 11.73
C ILE A 63 -0.18 22.20 12.34
N ASN A 64 -1.15 23.08 12.58
CA ASN A 64 -0.91 24.45 13.06
C ASN A 64 -1.57 24.78 14.41
N LEU A 65 -2.23 23.80 15.03
CA LEU A 65 -2.93 23.96 16.30
C LEU A 65 -2.13 23.32 17.44
N MET A 66 -1.80 24.12 18.47
CA MET A 66 -1.27 23.60 19.73
C MET A 66 -2.41 23.21 20.67
N VAL A 67 -2.48 21.94 21.02
CA VAL A 67 -3.48 21.42 21.99
C VAL A 67 -3.06 21.71 23.43
N SER A 68 -1.77 21.81 23.70
CA SER A 68 -1.20 22.18 24.98
C SER A 68 -0.30 23.40 24.82
N ASN A 69 -0.44 24.40 25.70
CA ASN A 69 0.43 25.56 25.69
C ASN A 69 1.82 25.18 26.23
N ILE A 70 2.86 25.40 25.44
CA ILE A 70 4.26 25.20 25.83
C ILE A 70 4.86 26.59 26.02
N SER A 71 5.37 26.87 27.22
CA SER A 71 5.99 28.17 27.51
C SER A 71 7.07 28.49 26.47
N GLU A 72 7.13 29.74 26.03
CA GLU A 72 8.08 30.25 25.02
C GLU A 72 7.87 29.74 23.57
N VAL A 73 6.85 28.93 23.31
CA VAL A 73 6.50 28.49 21.95
C VAL A 73 5.27 29.26 21.44
N SER A 74 5.43 30.00 20.34
CA SER A 74 4.35 30.82 19.76
C SER A 74 3.50 30.10 18.72
N SER A 75 4.06 29.11 18.02
CA SER A 75 3.38 28.34 16.98
C SER A 75 4.06 27.01 16.74
N VAL A 76 3.31 26.03 16.26
CA VAL A 76 3.83 24.77 15.73
C VAL A 76 3.43 24.64 14.28
N THR A 77 4.28 23.99 13.48
CA THR A 77 3.97 23.63 12.10
C THR A 77 4.64 22.30 11.76
N ASN A 78 4.15 21.61 10.74
CA ASN A 78 4.82 20.49 10.10
C ASN A 78 5.43 20.95 8.76
N PRO A 79 6.75 21.20 8.67
CA PRO A 79 7.37 21.61 7.41
C PRO A 79 7.24 20.55 6.31
N LEU A 80 7.19 19.28 6.70
CA LEU A 80 6.97 18.12 5.84
C LEU A 80 5.54 17.58 6.04
N PRO A 81 4.94 16.94 5.02
CA PRO A 81 3.66 16.26 5.19
C PRO A 81 3.74 15.20 6.29
N ALA A 82 2.66 15.06 7.06
CA ALA A 82 2.49 13.92 7.96
C ALA A 82 1.98 12.75 7.12
N VAL A 83 2.64 11.61 7.25
CA VAL A 83 2.39 10.39 6.46
C VAL A 83 2.47 9.15 7.37
N GLY A 84 2.04 7.99 6.87
CA GLY A 84 2.10 6.71 7.59
C GLY A 84 0.89 6.41 8.48
N GLY A 85 -0.12 7.28 8.50
CA GLY A 85 -1.42 6.98 9.09
C GLY A 85 -2.20 5.99 8.22
N VAL A 86 -2.70 4.93 8.85
CA VAL A 86 -3.34 3.80 8.19
C VAL A 86 -4.61 3.43 8.95
N ASP A 87 -5.71 3.21 8.24
CA ASP A 87 -6.97 2.76 8.84
C ASP A 87 -6.88 1.27 9.24
N ARG A 88 -7.75 0.85 10.17
CA ARG A 88 -7.81 -0.55 10.60
C ARG A 88 -8.02 -1.48 9.40
N GLU A 89 -7.33 -2.62 9.41
CA GLU A 89 -7.51 -3.64 8.38
C GLU A 89 -8.97 -4.09 8.31
N THR A 90 -9.51 -4.14 7.10
CA THR A 90 -10.89 -4.55 6.87
C THR A 90 -11.05 -6.06 7.01
N VAL A 91 -12.25 -6.52 7.36
CA VAL A 91 -12.57 -7.97 7.44
C VAL A 91 -12.28 -8.70 6.13
N GLU A 92 -12.57 -8.08 4.99
CA GLU A 92 -12.25 -8.66 3.66
C GLU A 92 -10.74 -8.73 3.41
N GLY A 93 -9.97 -7.75 3.90
CA GLY A 93 -8.50 -7.78 3.93
C GLY A 93 -8.00 -8.97 4.75
N ILE A 94 -8.49 -9.12 5.99
CA ILE A 94 -8.11 -10.20 6.90
C ILE A 94 -8.42 -11.57 6.28
N LYS A 95 -9.61 -11.76 5.67
CA LYS A 95 -9.97 -13.01 4.98
C LYS A 95 -9.00 -13.37 3.86
N ARG A 96 -8.48 -12.37 3.15
CA ARG A 96 -7.50 -12.56 2.07
C ARG A 96 -6.10 -12.84 2.63
N MET A 97 -5.71 -12.16 3.71
CA MET A 97 -4.36 -12.16 4.24
C MET A 97 -4.09 -13.34 5.20
N ALA A 98 -5.01 -13.64 6.11
CA ALA A 98 -4.81 -14.66 7.15
C ALA A 98 -4.42 -16.05 6.61
N PRO A 99 -5.03 -16.59 5.54
CA PRO A 99 -4.60 -17.86 4.97
C PRO A 99 -3.17 -17.81 4.39
N ARG A 100 -2.79 -16.67 3.80
CA ARG A 100 -1.43 -16.48 3.26
C ARG A 100 -0.40 -16.44 4.38
N MET A 101 -0.71 -15.78 5.49
CA MET A 101 0.14 -15.75 6.68
C MET A 101 0.36 -17.13 7.30
N LEU A 102 -0.71 -17.93 7.41
CA LEU A 102 -0.59 -19.30 7.91
C LEU A 102 0.31 -20.18 7.03
N ARG A 103 0.32 -19.93 5.71
CA ARG A 103 1.19 -20.65 4.77
C ARG A 103 2.67 -20.32 4.96
N THR A 104 3.02 -19.08 5.29
CA THR A 104 4.42 -18.68 5.48
C THR A 104 5.01 -19.20 6.79
N LEU A 105 4.17 -19.59 7.75
CA LEU A 105 4.59 -19.96 9.11
C LEU A 105 5.51 -18.91 9.75
N TRP A 106 5.30 -17.63 9.41
CA TRP A 106 6.08 -16.49 9.88
C TRP A 106 7.58 -16.54 9.50
N ARG A 107 7.94 -17.25 8.43
CA ARG A 107 9.31 -17.34 7.92
C ARG A 107 9.37 -17.01 6.43
N ALA A 108 10.42 -16.30 6.02
CA ALA A 108 10.62 -15.86 4.66
C ALA A 108 11.60 -16.79 3.93
N VAL A 109 11.07 -17.67 3.08
CA VAL A 109 11.87 -18.66 2.34
C VAL A 109 11.73 -18.45 0.83
N THR A 110 10.49 -18.38 0.34
CA THR A 110 10.19 -18.15 -1.07
C THR A 110 9.90 -16.68 -1.33
N ALA A 111 10.07 -16.22 -2.58
CA ALA A 111 9.72 -14.85 -2.99
C ALA A 111 8.28 -14.47 -2.61
N GLU A 112 7.36 -15.42 -2.69
CA GLU A 112 5.95 -15.26 -2.29
C GLU A 112 5.79 -15.09 -0.77
N ASP A 113 6.62 -15.76 0.04
CA ASP A 113 6.62 -15.57 1.50
C ASP A 113 7.10 -14.17 1.87
N TYR A 114 8.18 -13.68 1.24
CA TYR A 114 8.66 -12.31 1.43
C TYR A 114 7.60 -11.28 1.02
N LYS A 115 6.97 -11.45 -0.14
CA LYS A 115 5.85 -10.59 -0.58
C LYS A 115 4.74 -10.57 0.47
N THR A 116 4.25 -11.76 0.86
CA THR A 116 3.16 -11.90 1.83
C THR A 116 3.51 -11.25 3.17
N LEU A 117 4.69 -11.56 3.70
CA LEU A 117 5.14 -11.05 5.00
C LEU A 117 5.38 -9.55 5.00
N ALA A 118 5.81 -8.98 3.87
CA ALA A 118 5.95 -7.54 3.71
C ALA A 118 4.58 -6.84 3.67
N GLU A 119 3.60 -7.38 2.94
CA GLU A 119 2.23 -6.81 2.85
C GLU A 119 1.43 -6.89 4.16
N VAL A 120 1.90 -7.65 5.14
CA VAL A 120 1.33 -7.68 6.50
C VAL A 120 1.79 -6.48 7.33
N LEU A 121 2.93 -5.89 7.00
CA LEU A 121 3.48 -4.78 7.78
C LEU A 121 2.62 -3.53 7.59
N PRO A 122 2.18 -2.88 8.68
CA PRO A 122 1.46 -1.62 8.59
C PRO A 122 2.23 -0.59 7.77
N GLY A 123 1.56 0.03 6.80
CA GLY A 123 2.17 1.01 5.92
C GLY A 123 2.76 0.45 4.63
N VAL A 124 2.86 -0.87 4.46
CA VAL A 124 3.19 -1.52 3.17
C VAL A 124 1.90 -1.98 2.51
N ALA A 125 1.53 -1.37 1.38
CA ALA A 125 0.35 -1.78 0.63
C ALA A 125 0.61 -2.95 -0.32
N LYS A 126 1.79 -2.94 -0.96
CA LYS A 126 2.16 -3.95 -1.96
C LYS A 126 3.63 -4.23 -1.91
N ALA A 127 3.98 -5.47 -2.22
CA ALA A 127 5.36 -5.88 -2.34
C ALA A 127 5.60 -6.79 -3.54
N THR A 128 6.84 -6.83 -4.00
CA THR A 128 7.32 -7.76 -5.01
C THR A 128 8.80 -8.04 -4.77
N VAL A 129 9.26 -9.21 -5.20
CA VAL A 129 10.63 -9.67 -4.94
C VAL A 129 11.29 -10.03 -6.25
N LEU A 130 12.51 -9.54 -6.44
CA LEU A 130 13.34 -9.85 -7.59
C LEU A 130 14.64 -10.54 -7.19
N CYS A 131 15.09 -11.47 -8.02
CA CYS A 131 16.39 -12.13 -7.88
C CYS A 131 17.57 -11.15 -8.06
N ALA A 132 17.38 -10.10 -8.85
CA ALA A 132 18.34 -9.03 -9.06
C ALA A 132 17.61 -7.74 -9.40
N PRO A 133 18.15 -6.56 -9.05
CA PRO A 133 17.66 -5.30 -9.57
C PRO A 133 17.75 -5.28 -11.11
N PRO A 134 16.81 -4.60 -11.80
CA PRO A 134 16.86 -4.48 -13.26
C PRO A 134 18.21 -3.97 -13.77
N GLY A 135 18.80 -4.68 -14.75
CA GLY A 135 20.09 -4.32 -15.34
C GLY A 135 21.32 -4.68 -14.49
N GLN A 136 21.15 -5.38 -13.37
CA GLN A 136 22.24 -5.81 -12.49
C GLN A 136 22.34 -7.33 -12.40
N ALA A 137 23.52 -7.83 -12.03
CA ALA A 137 23.73 -9.25 -11.78
C ALA A 137 23.11 -9.65 -10.43
N ALA A 138 22.60 -10.88 -10.33
CA ALA A 138 22.14 -11.43 -9.07
C ALA A 138 23.32 -11.63 -8.11
N TYR A 139 23.15 -11.20 -6.87
CA TYR A 139 24.10 -11.46 -5.78
C TYR A 139 23.59 -12.63 -4.95
N TRP A 140 24.48 -13.59 -4.68
CA TRP A 140 24.12 -14.77 -3.89
C TRP A 140 23.65 -14.36 -2.50
N GLY A 141 22.49 -14.88 -2.08
CA GLY A 141 21.89 -14.57 -0.80
C GLY A 141 21.17 -13.22 -0.73
N GLN A 142 21.22 -12.37 -1.75
CA GLN A 142 20.49 -11.11 -1.71
C GLN A 142 19.03 -11.31 -2.11
N VAL A 143 18.10 -10.80 -1.29
CA VAL A 143 16.68 -10.74 -1.60
C VAL A 143 16.31 -9.28 -1.86
N ASN A 144 15.93 -8.95 -3.08
CA ASN A 144 15.61 -7.57 -3.47
C ASN A 144 14.10 -7.37 -3.36
N LEU A 145 13.68 -6.74 -2.26
CA LEU A 145 12.27 -6.50 -1.95
C LEU A 145 11.88 -5.09 -2.36
N TYR A 146 10.93 -4.96 -3.27
CA TYR A 146 10.36 -3.68 -3.69
C TYR A 146 9.03 -3.50 -2.98
N ILE A 147 8.85 -2.35 -2.31
CA ILE A 147 7.62 -2.06 -1.56
C ILE A 147 6.98 -0.76 -2.05
N ALA A 148 5.65 -0.74 -2.08
CA ALA A 148 4.89 0.49 -2.26
C ALA A 148 4.08 0.76 -0.98
N PRO A 149 4.17 1.97 -0.41
CA PRO A 149 3.48 2.30 0.82
C PRO A 149 1.97 2.41 0.61
N GLU A 150 1.23 2.41 1.71
CA GLU A 150 -0.18 2.76 1.68
C GLU A 150 -0.44 4.15 1.12
N GLY A 151 -1.47 4.27 0.29
CA GLY A 151 -1.74 5.46 -0.51
C GLY A 151 -0.89 5.59 -1.78
N GLY A 152 0.12 4.73 -1.98
CA GLY A 152 1.04 4.78 -3.11
C GLY A 152 2.16 5.81 -2.94
N GLY A 153 2.96 6.00 -3.98
CA GLY A 153 4.17 6.82 -3.94
C GLY A 153 5.40 6.06 -3.45
N LEU A 154 6.40 6.80 -2.96
CA LEU A 154 7.68 6.25 -2.52
C LEU A 154 7.65 5.97 -1.00
N PRO A 155 8.17 4.81 -0.55
CA PRO A 155 8.30 4.51 0.87
C PRO A 155 9.28 5.49 1.54
N THR A 156 9.02 5.85 2.81
CA THR A 156 9.97 6.65 3.58
C THR A 156 11.16 5.81 4.03
N ALA A 157 12.26 6.46 4.44
CA ALA A 157 13.44 5.76 4.95
C ALA A 157 13.11 4.94 6.21
N GLU A 158 12.22 5.45 7.06
CA GLU A 158 11.75 4.79 8.27
C GLU A 158 10.95 3.51 7.95
N LEU A 159 10.09 3.56 6.93
CA LEU A 159 9.34 2.38 6.49
C LEU A 159 10.28 1.30 5.95
N LYS A 160 11.27 1.68 5.12
CA LYS A 160 12.27 0.72 4.62
C LYS A 160 13.04 0.06 5.76
N HIS A 161 13.50 0.86 6.73
CA HIS A 161 14.25 0.34 7.87
C HIS A 161 13.40 -0.61 8.73
N MET A 162 12.14 -0.26 8.97
CA MET A 162 11.18 -1.13 9.68
C MET A 162 11.00 -2.48 8.97
N VAL A 163 10.90 -2.47 7.64
CA VAL A 163 10.77 -3.70 6.84
C VAL A 163 12.04 -4.53 6.91
N GLU A 164 13.23 -3.92 6.79
CA GLU A 164 14.51 -4.62 6.93
C GLU A 164 14.67 -5.26 8.31
N GLU A 165 14.35 -4.53 9.38
CA GLU A 165 14.40 -5.04 10.75
C GLU A 165 13.41 -6.20 10.96
N TYR A 166 12.22 -6.10 10.34
CA TYR A 166 11.22 -7.16 10.40
C TYR A 166 11.67 -8.47 9.72
N PHE A 167 12.51 -8.41 8.68
CA PHE A 167 13.04 -9.61 8.03
C PHE A 167 14.30 -10.17 8.70
N ALA A 168 15.03 -9.37 9.46
CA ALA A 168 16.31 -9.77 10.07
C ALA A 168 16.22 -11.03 10.98
N ASP A 169 15.08 -11.26 11.65
CA ASP A 169 14.82 -12.47 12.46
C ASP A 169 13.93 -13.53 11.75
N ARG A 170 13.52 -13.27 10.50
CA ARG A 170 12.58 -14.11 9.73
C ARG A 170 13.13 -14.68 8.44
N GLU A 171 14.28 -14.18 7.98
CA GLU A 171 14.97 -14.66 6.78
C GLU A 171 15.88 -15.87 7.07
N MET A 172 16.31 -16.53 6.00
CA MET A 172 17.32 -17.61 6.10
C MET A 172 18.68 -17.01 6.48
N LEU A 173 19.51 -17.73 7.25
CA LEU A 173 20.85 -17.27 7.65
C LEU A 173 21.78 -16.85 6.50
N THR A 174 21.55 -17.40 5.30
CA THR A 174 22.32 -17.08 4.09
C THR A 174 21.67 -16.01 3.22
N ALA A 175 20.52 -15.49 3.63
CA ALA A 175 19.79 -14.45 2.94
C ALA A 175 20.04 -13.09 3.59
N THR A 176 19.94 -12.02 2.80
CA THR A 176 19.96 -10.65 3.27
C THR A 176 18.98 -9.86 2.43
N THR A 177 17.93 -9.37 3.09
CA THR A 177 16.89 -8.56 2.47
C THR A 177 17.36 -7.12 2.29
N VAL A 178 17.15 -6.58 1.09
CA VAL A 178 17.40 -5.16 0.77
C VAL A 178 16.13 -4.57 0.20
N VAL A 179 15.70 -3.43 0.75
CA VAL A 179 14.44 -2.80 0.39
C VAL A 179 14.63 -1.67 -0.63
N PHE A 180 13.89 -1.76 -1.74
CA PHE A 180 13.95 -0.84 -2.87
C PHE A 180 12.65 -0.04 -3.05
N ASP A 181 12.79 1.10 -3.74
CA ASP A 181 11.67 1.93 -4.17
C ASP A 181 10.91 1.32 -5.35
N PRO A 182 9.58 1.51 -5.42
CA PRO A 182 8.79 1.11 -6.56
C PRO A 182 9.07 2.04 -7.74
N VAL A 183 8.94 1.51 -8.96
CA VAL A 183 9.05 2.32 -10.19
C VAL A 183 7.65 2.54 -10.76
N TYR A 184 7.15 3.77 -10.73
CA TYR A 184 5.86 4.07 -11.34
C TYR A 184 6.01 4.42 -12.82
N VAL A 185 5.34 3.67 -13.68
CA VAL A 185 5.43 3.83 -15.14
C VAL A 185 4.16 4.48 -15.68
N PRO A 186 4.26 5.66 -16.33
CA PRO A 186 3.10 6.29 -16.94
C PRO A 186 2.63 5.50 -18.15
N VAL A 187 1.35 5.14 -18.16
CA VAL A 187 0.65 4.55 -19.31
C VAL A 187 -0.22 5.61 -19.94
N ASN A 188 0.11 5.97 -21.18
CA ASN A 188 -0.64 6.94 -21.95
C ASN A 188 -1.83 6.28 -22.63
N VAL A 189 -2.99 6.94 -22.56
CA VAL A 189 -4.27 6.44 -23.03
C VAL A 189 -4.91 7.48 -23.94
N SER A 190 -5.34 7.06 -25.14
CA SER A 190 -6.15 7.87 -26.04
C SER A 190 -7.37 7.07 -26.47
N LEU A 191 -8.55 7.67 -26.34
CA LEU A 191 -9.84 7.05 -26.57
C LEU A 191 -10.68 7.92 -27.48
N GLU A 192 -11.36 7.29 -28.44
CA GLU A 192 -12.48 7.86 -29.17
C GLU A 192 -13.78 7.26 -28.60
N VAL A 193 -14.71 8.12 -28.18
CA VAL A 193 -15.94 7.69 -27.51
C VAL A 193 -17.16 8.25 -28.22
N ALA A 194 -18.03 7.35 -28.68
CA ALA A 194 -19.32 7.73 -29.24
C ALA A 194 -20.39 7.74 -28.14
N VAL A 195 -21.07 8.87 -27.98
CA VAL A 195 -22.12 9.06 -26.96
C VAL A 195 -23.51 8.82 -27.56
N LYS A 196 -24.38 8.14 -26.81
CA LYS A 196 -25.80 7.94 -27.17
C LYS A 196 -26.54 9.28 -27.22
N GLU A 197 -27.49 9.39 -28.14
CA GLU A 197 -28.22 10.64 -28.47
C GLU A 197 -29.00 11.27 -27.31
N ASN A 198 -29.35 10.50 -26.27
CA ASN A 198 -30.13 10.98 -25.12
C ASN A 198 -29.27 11.47 -23.94
N TYR A 199 -27.94 11.46 -24.06
CA TYR A 199 -27.01 11.84 -22.99
C TYR A 199 -26.23 13.09 -23.37
N MET A 200 -25.91 13.91 -22.36
CA MET A 200 -25.03 15.07 -22.53
C MET A 200 -23.59 14.61 -22.71
N ARG A 201 -22.90 15.12 -23.75
CA ARG A 201 -21.53 14.71 -24.08
C ARG A 201 -20.56 14.96 -22.94
N LEU A 202 -20.63 16.14 -22.32
CA LEU A 202 -19.73 16.56 -21.24
C LEU A 202 -19.82 15.65 -20.01
N ASP A 203 -21.03 15.21 -19.64
CA ASP A 203 -21.25 14.32 -18.51
C ASP A 203 -20.60 12.95 -18.75
N ILE A 204 -20.83 12.38 -19.94
CA ILE A 204 -20.23 11.10 -20.31
C ILE A 204 -18.70 11.21 -20.39
N GLU A 205 -18.15 12.29 -20.96
CA GLU A 205 -16.71 12.49 -21.00
C GLU A 205 -16.09 12.54 -19.58
N ASN A 206 -16.76 13.20 -18.62
CA ASN A 206 -16.31 13.23 -17.23
C ASN A 206 -16.38 11.84 -16.57
N LEU A 207 -17.45 11.08 -16.82
CA LEU A 207 -17.58 9.71 -16.33
C LEU A 207 -16.50 8.78 -16.92
N VAL A 208 -16.22 8.90 -18.21
CA VAL A 208 -15.14 8.15 -18.87
C VAL A 208 -13.78 8.51 -18.26
N ARG A 209 -13.52 9.81 -18.06
CA ARG A 209 -12.28 10.30 -17.43
C ARG A 209 -12.11 9.73 -16.03
N GLU A 210 -13.19 9.68 -15.25
CA GLU A 210 -13.19 9.12 -13.90
C GLU A 210 -12.98 7.60 -13.93
N ALA A 211 -13.65 6.87 -14.85
CA ALA A 211 -13.48 5.43 -15.01
C ALA A 211 -12.03 5.06 -15.36
N VAL A 212 -11.39 5.78 -16.29
CA VAL A 212 -9.98 5.56 -16.64
C VAL A 212 -9.07 5.90 -15.46
N ARG A 213 -9.33 6.99 -14.73
CA ARG A 213 -8.56 7.32 -13.51
C ARG A 213 -8.70 6.24 -12.45
N ASN A 214 -9.91 5.72 -12.25
CA ASN A 214 -10.18 4.65 -11.30
C ASN A 214 -9.48 3.35 -11.72
N PHE A 215 -9.44 3.03 -13.01
CA PHE A 215 -8.74 1.86 -13.54
C PHE A 215 -7.24 1.85 -13.17
N PHE A 216 -6.57 3.01 -13.28
CA PHE A 216 -5.16 3.18 -12.91
C PHE A 216 -4.94 3.65 -11.48
N ASN A 217 -5.98 3.72 -10.65
CA ASN A 217 -5.84 4.12 -9.26
C ASN A 217 -5.01 3.07 -8.51
N PHE A 218 -4.19 3.51 -7.56
CA PHE A 218 -3.24 2.65 -6.87
C PHE A 218 -3.88 1.36 -6.34
N PRO A 219 -5.03 1.34 -5.65
CA PRO A 219 -5.62 0.08 -5.15
C PRO A 219 -5.97 -0.96 -6.24
N ASN A 220 -6.14 -0.55 -7.49
CA ASN A 220 -6.62 -1.40 -8.59
C ASN A 220 -5.49 -1.94 -9.48
N VAL A 221 -4.26 -1.49 -9.26
CA VAL A 221 -3.07 -1.94 -10.00
C VAL A 221 -2.14 -2.77 -9.10
N ASP A 222 -1.23 -3.57 -9.63
CA ASP A 222 -0.19 -4.28 -8.87
C ASP A 222 1.15 -4.24 -9.60
N PHE A 223 2.23 -4.61 -8.91
CA PHE A 223 3.55 -4.77 -9.50
C PHE A 223 3.55 -5.78 -10.65
N GLY A 224 4.20 -5.43 -11.76
CA GLY A 224 4.32 -6.31 -12.93
C GLY A 224 2.99 -6.65 -13.61
N GLN A 225 1.91 -5.94 -13.28
CA GLN A 225 0.61 -6.20 -13.88
C GLN A 225 0.59 -5.82 -15.35
N CYS A 226 0.16 -6.75 -16.21
CA CYS A 226 -0.13 -6.44 -17.60
C CYS A 226 -1.41 -5.59 -17.69
N VAL A 227 -1.33 -4.45 -18.38
CA VAL A 227 -2.50 -3.60 -18.66
C VAL A 227 -3.11 -4.06 -19.97
N PHE A 228 -4.23 -4.76 -19.89
CA PHE A 228 -4.95 -5.27 -21.04
C PHE A 228 -5.86 -4.20 -21.65
N MET A 229 -5.78 -4.04 -22.97
CA MET A 229 -6.68 -3.16 -23.72
C MET A 229 -8.15 -3.56 -23.54
N SER A 230 -8.43 -4.87 -23.53
CA SER A 230 -9.80 -5.39 -23.37
C SER A 230 -10.44 -4.92 -22.06
N ASP A 231 -9.68 -4.91 -20.97
CA ASP A 231 -10.20 -4.59 -19.64
C ASP A 231 -10.50 -3.10 -19.54
N LEU A 232 -9.60 -2.27 -20.09
CA LEU A 232 -9.79 -0.82 -20.18
C LEU A 232 -11.01 -0.48 -21.05
N VAL A 233 -11.10 -1.04 -22.26
CA VAL A 233 -12.25 -0.83 -23.15
C VAL A 233 -13.55 -1.28 -22.47
N SER A 234 -13.55 -2.46 -21.83
CA SER A 234 -14.74 -2.98 -21.15
C SER A 234 -15.18 -2.09 -19.99
N SER A 235 -14.23 -1.52 -19.24
CA SER A 235 -14.56 -0.58 -18.14
C SER A 235 -15.24 0.69 -18.63
N VAL A 236 -14.88 1.17 -19.82
CA VAL A 236 -15.48 2.38 -20.41
C VAL A 236 -16.80 2.03 -21.09
N ASP A 237 -16.88 0.91 -21.80
CA ASP A 237 -18.09 0.45 -22.49
C ASP A 237 -19.23 0.09 -21.51
N ALA A 238 -18.88 -0.28 -20.27
CA ALA A 238 -19.85 -0.51 -19.19
C ALA A 238 -20.60 0.76 -18.73
N ILE A 239 -20.15 1.96 -19.11
CA ILE A 239 -20.77 3.22 -18.72
C ILE A 239 -22.08 3.41 -19.49
N GLU A 240 -23.17 3.63 -18.76
CA GLU A 240 -24.47 3.93 -19.36
C GLU A 240 -24.41 5.27 -20.11
N GLY A 241 -24.65 5.23 -21.42
CA GLY A 241 -24.58 6.42 -22.29
C GLY A 241 -23.49 6.31 -23.35
N VAL A 242 -22.53 5.39 -23.19
CA VAL A 242 -21.55 5.06 -24.21
C VAL A 242 -22.18 4.15 -25.26
N ARG A 243 -22.03 4.50 -26.55
CA ARG A 243 -22.50 3.71 -27.70
C ARG A 243 -21.41 2.76 -28.20
N TYR A 244 -20.18 3.26 -28.31
CA TYR A 244 -18.98 2.45 -28.54
C TYR A 244 -17.73 3.22 -28.12
N VAL A 245 -16.65 2.47 -27.90
CA VAL A 245 -15.32 2.98 -27.57
C VAL A 245 -14.31 2.43 -28.57
N ASN A 246 -13.42 3.30 -29.05
CA ASN A 246 -12.28 2.92 -29.84
C ASN A 246 -11.00 3.39 -29.16
N LEU A 247 -10.12 2.46 -28.79
CA LEU A 247 -8.85 2.77 -28.13
C LEU A 247 -7.80 3.08 -29.20
N THR A 248 -7.40 4.34 -29.30
CA THR A 248 -6.46 4.83 -30.32
C THR A 248 -5.01 4.84 -29.85
N LEU A 249 -4.77 4.86 -28.54
CA LEU A 249 -3.45 4.73 -27.95
C LEU A 249 -3.53 4.02 -26.60
N LEU A 250 -2.68 3.01 -26.41
CA LEU A 250 -2.42 2.43 -25.10
C LEU A 250 -0.97 2.00 -25.06
N THR A 251 -0.13 2.81 -24.41
CA THR A 251 1.31 2.58 -24.44
C THR A 251 2.05 3.23 -23.29
N ARG A 252 3.16 2.62 -22.90
CA ARG A 252 4.17 3.26 -22.04
C ARG A 252 5.23 4.04 -22.84
N ASP A 253 5.43 3.69 -24.13
CA ASP A 253 6.44 4.25 -25.05
C ASP A 253 5.78 4.75 -26.35
N VAL A 254 6.37 5.73 -27.04
CA VAL A 254 5.68 6.73 -27.90
C VAL A 254 4.74 6.22 -29.05
N THR A 255 4.66 4.94 -29.42
CA THR A 255 3.75 4.51 -30.51
C THR A 255 3.10 3.13 -30.36
N GLY A 256 1.76 3.09 -30.41
CA GLY A 256 0.97 1.88 -30.68
C GLY A 256 -0.26 1.67 -29.78
N VAL A 257 -1.12 0.73 -30.20
CA VAL A 257 -2.21 0.18 -29.38
C VAL A 257 -1.90 -1.29 -29.14
N SER A 258 -1.46 -1.61 -27.93
CA SER A 258 -1.19 -2.99 -27.52
C SER A 258 -1.33 -3.12 -26.01
N ASN A 259 -1.42 -4.37 -25.53
CA ASN A 259 -1.30 -4.62 -24.10
C ASN A 259 0.06 -4.08 -23.61
N VAL A 260 0.05 -3.41 -22.46
CA VAL A 260 1.26 -2.85 -21.88
C VAL A 260 1.78 -3.80 -20.83
N ILE A 261 2.94 -4.40 -21.12
CA ILE A 261 3.64 -5.28 -20.18
C ILE A 261 4.46 -4.40 -19.25
N ILE A 262 4.20 -4.53 -17.95
CA ILE A 262 4.90 -3.82 -16.89
C ILE A 262 5.95 -4.75 -16.29
N ALA A 263 7.15 -4.24 -16.02
CA ALA A 263 8.19 -5.04 -15.40
C ALA A 263 7.83 -5.40 -13.95
N ALA A 264 8.39 -6.47 -13.42
CA ALA A 264 8.00 -7.00 -12.11
C ALA A 264 8.29 -6.06 -10.91
N ASN A 265 9.14 -5.03 -11.06
CA ASN A 265 9.37 -3.96 -10.07
C ASN A 265 8.61 -2.66 -10.38
N GLU A 266 7.82 -2.64 -11.44
CA GLU A 266 7.11 -1.46 -11.93
C GLU A 266 5.62 -1.55 -11.55
N VAL A 267 5.01 -0.40 -11.28
CA VAL A 267 3.57 -0.25 -11.06
C VAL A 267 3.01 0.68 -12.13
N PRO A 268 1.97 0.30 -12.88
CA PRO A 268 1.39 1.18 -13.88
C PRO A 268 0.65 2.33 -13.20
N GLN A 269 0.79 3.54 -13.74
CA GLN A 269 0.02 4.71 -13.35
C GLN A 269 -0.49 5.44 -14.59
N LEU A 270 -1.58 6.19 -14.45
CA LEU A 270 -2.10 6.99 -15.56
C LEU A 270 -1.08 8.06 -15.97
N GLY A 271 -0.67 8.04 -17.24
CA GLY A 271 0.11 9.08 -17.87
C GLY A 271 -0.79 10.17 -18.46
N VAL A 272 -0.61 10.45 -19.76
CA VAL A 272 -1.47 11.36 -20.50
C VAL A 272 -2.78 10.65 -20.87
N LEU A 273 -3.89 11.33 -20.63
CA LEU A 273 -5.23 10.89 -21.04
C LEU A 273 -5.79 11.86 -22.07
N ALA A 274 -6.04 11.38 -23.29
CA ALA A 274 -6.76 12.07 -24.33
C ALA A 274 -8.11 11.37 -24.59
N ILE A 275 -9.19 12.15 -24.64
CA ILE A 275 -10.53 11.65 -24.94
C ILE A 275 -11.08 12.53 -26.06
N ASP A 276 -11.41 11.90 -27.18
CA ASP A 276 -12.15 12.52 -28.27
C ASP A 276 -13.58 11.99 -28.23
N SER A 277 -14.55 12.84 -27.89
CA SER A 277 -15.95 12.46 -27.69
C SER A 277 -16.83 13.09 -28.76
N PHE A 278 -17.73 12.30 -29.36
CA PHE A 278 -18.66 12.77 -30.39
C PHE A 278 -20.05 12.13 -30.25
N GLY A 279 -21.05 12.76 -30.86
CA GLY A 279 -22.46 12.41 -30.66
C GLY A 279 -23.03 13.00 -29.37
N GLY A 280 -24.15 12.46 -28.90
CA GLY A 280 -24.89 13.02 -27.76
C GLY A 280 -25.45 14.42 -28.00
N ILE A 281 -25.93 15.03 -26.92
CA ILE A 281 -26.43 16.41 -26.91
C ILE A 281 -25.24 17.36 -26.67
N GLU A 282 -25.06 18.36 -27.54
CA GLU A 282 -24.09 19.45 -27.35
C GLU A 282 -24.68 20.55 -26.46
N GLU A 283 -23.85 21.20 -25.65
CA GLU A 283 -24.23 22.47 -25.03
C GLU A 283 -24.45 23.52 -26.13
N LEU A 284 -25.58 24.23 -26.06
CA LEU A 284 -25.93 25.36 -26.93
C LEU A 284 -25.09 26.60 -26.59
#